data_AF-A0AAU9D2A7-F1
#
_entry.id   AF-A0AAU9D2A7-F1
#
_cell.length_a   1.000
_cell.length_b   1.000
_cell.length_c   1.000
_cell.angle_alpha   90.00
_cell.angle_beta   90.00
_cell.angle_gamma   90.00
#
_symmetry.space_group_name_H-M   'P 1'
#
loop_
_entity.id
_entity.type
_entity.pdbx_description
1 polymer ?
#
loop_
_entity_poly.entity_id
_entity_poly.type
_entity_poly.pdbx_seq_one_letter_code
_entity_poly.pdbx_strand_id
1 'polypeptide(L)' 'MKKRILIAAVAVILCVVGFVVFNISRNGSAKLGNSEIVTEKGLDKMKEDAKKNGQRVEEKGDQIIFYNDN' A
#
# COMPACT_ATOMS: atom_id res chain seq x y z
N MET A 1 -39.97 24.03 -12.44
CA MET A 1 -39.11 23.49 -13.52
C MET A 1 -37.61 23.72 -13.28
N LYS A 2 -37.17 24.88 -12.76
CA LYS A 2 -35.75 25.17 -12.46
C LYS A 2 -35.04 24.18 -11.50
N LYS A 3 -35.74 23.69 -10.46
CA LYS A 3 -35.17 22.73 -9.47
C LYS A 3 -34.83 21.35 -10.05
N ARG A 4 -35.51 20.91 -11.12
CA ARG A 4 -35.29 19.58 -11.74
C ARG A 4 -33.99 19.56 -12.57
N ILE A 5 -33.66 20.68 -13.20
CA ILE A 5 -32.43 20.86 -13.99
C ILE A 5 -31.20 20.84 -13.08
N LEU A 6 -31.30 21.46 -11.90
CA LEU A 6 -30.21 21.47 -10.92
C LEU A 6 -29.88 20.06 -10.40
N ILE A 7 -30.91 19.25 -10.10
CA ILE A 7 -30.71 17.87 -9.64
C ILE A 7 -30.04 17.02 -10.73
N ALA A 8 -30.46 17.17 -11.99
CA ALA A 8 -29.84 16.46 -13.10
C ALA A 8 -28.37 16.85 -13.27
N ALA A 9 -28.03 18.13 -13.16
CA ALA A 9 -26.65 18.59 -13.26
C ALA A 9 -25.76 18.03 -12.12
N VAL A 10 -26.24 18.05 -10.88
CA VAL A 10 -25.51 17.49 -9.73
C VAL A 10 -25.31 15.99 -9.88
N ALA A 11 -26.33 15.26 -10.35
CA ALA A 11 -26.24 13.82 -10.59
C ALA A 11 -25.21 13.48 -11.67
N VAL A 12 -25.16 14.23 -12.78
CA VAL A 12 -24.17 14.03 -13.85
C VAL A 12 -22.75 14.25 -13.33
N ILE A 13 -22.53 15.31 -12.54
CA ILE A 13 -21.20 15.59 -11.95
C ILE A 13 -20.77 14.45 -11.02
N LEU A 14 -21.66 13.96 -10.15
CA LEU A 14 -21.37 12.83 -9.27
C LEU A 14 -21.05 11.54 -10.05
N CYS A 15 -21.78 11.26 -11.14
CA CYS A 15 -21.51 10.12 -12.00
C CYS A 15 -20.13 10.22 -12.69
N VAL A 16 -19.74 11.40 -13.18
CA VAL A 16 -18.43 11.61 -13.83
C VAL A 16 -17.30 11.45 -12.83
N VAL A 17 -17.40 12.05 -11.64
CA VAL A 17 -16.39 11.91 -10.59
C VAL A 17 -16.27 10.45 -10.15
N GLY A 18 -17.40 9.77 -9.93
CA GLY A 18 -17.42 8.34 -9.59
C GLY A 18 -16.79 7.47 -10.67
N PHE A 19 -17.07 7.75 -11.95
CA PHE A 19 -16.49 7.03 -13.09
C PHE A 19 -14.98 7.25 -13.21
N VAL A 20 -14.49 8.48 -13.01
CA VAL A 20 -13.05 8.79 -13.03
C VAL A 20 -12.34 8.09 -11.87
N VAL A 21 -12.87 8.20 -10.65
CA VAL A 21 -12.30 7.50 -9.48
C VAL A 21 -12.32 5.98 -9.70
N PHE A 22 -13.41 5.41 -10.22
CA PHE A 22 -13.51 3.99 -10.51
C PHE A 22 -12.52 3.51 -11.59
N ASN A 23 -12.31 4.30 -12.64
CA ASN A 23 -11.28 4.00 -13.65
C ASN A 23 -9.87 4.14 -13.09
N ILE A 24 -9.61 5.14 -12.23
CA ILE A 24 -8.33 5.25 -11.51
C ILE A 24 -8.16 4.07 -10.56
N SER A 25 -9.20 3.58 -9.88
CA SER A 25 -9.10 2.41 -9.00
C SER A 25 -8.97 1.09 -9.76
N ARG A 26 -9.55 0.96 -10.98
CA ARG A 26 -9.43 -0.26 -11.80
C ARG A 26 -8.14 -0.32 -12.62
N ASN A 27 -7.70 0.80 -13.19
CA ASN A 27 -6.50 0.85 -14.02
C ASN A 27 -5.27 1.26 -13.20
N GLY A 28 -5.47 2.11 -12.20
CA GLY A 28 -4.52 2.34 -11.12
C GLY A 28 -4.74 1.30 -10.04
N SER A 29 -4.29 0.08 -10.33
CA SER A 29 -3.54 -0.65 -9.32
C SER A 29 -2.22 0.11 -9.09
N ALA A 30 -2.33 1.37 -8.67
CA ALA A 30 -1.36 1.94 -7.77
C ALA A 30 -1.52 1.03 -6.55
N LYS A 31 -0.72 -0.04 -6.53
CA LYS A 31 -0.09 -0.49 -5.32
C LYS A 31 0.42 0.79 -4.67
N LEU A 32 -0.42 1.41 -3.84
CA LEU A 32 0.04 2.03 -2.63
C LEU A 32 0.77 0.87 -1.99
N GLY A 33 2.07 0.79 -2.31
CA GLY A 33 2.98 -0.07 -1.59
C GLY A 33 2.67 0.27 -0.16
N ASN A 34 2.14 -0.71 0.55
CA ASN A 34 2.13 -0.67 1.99
C ASN A 34 3.63 -0.60 2.32
N SER A 35 4.21 0.60 2.27
CA SER A 35 5.30 0.94 3.17
C SER A 35 4.64 0.91 4.52
N GLU A 36 4.38 -0.31 5.00
CA GLU A 36 4.60 -0.61 6.39
C GLU A 36 5.98 -0.04 6.63
N ILE A 37 5.96 1.14 7.24
CA ILE A 37 7.11 1.67 7.94
C ILE A 37 7.47 0.51 8.85
N VAL A 38 8.50 -0.24 8.47
CA VAL A 38 9.09 -1.25 9.32
C VAL A 38 9.67 -0.43 10.47
N THR A 39 8.82 -0.18 11.46
CA THR A 39 9.21 0.47 12.69
C THR A 39 10.39 -0.32 13.24
N GLU A 40 11.36 0.36 13.82
CA GLU A 40 12.57 -0.25 14.40
C GLU A 40 12.25 -1.49 15.25
N LYS A 41 11.11 -1.46 15.97
CA LYS A 41 10.56 -2.58 16.75
C LYS A 41 10.19 -3.83 15.93
N GLY A 42 9.72 -3.67 14.70
CA GLY A 42 9.42 -4.77 13.78
C GLY A 42 10.70 -5.40 13.24
N LEU A 43 11.72 -4.58 13.00
CA LEU A 43 13.03 -5.02 12.53
C LEU A 43 13.76 -5.87 13.57
N ASP A 44 13.71 -5.46 14.84
CA ASP A 44 14.31 -6.21 15.95
C ASP A 44 13.68 -7.60 16.10
N LYS A 45 12.35 -7.70 15.97
CA LYS A 45 11.65 -8.99 15.99
C LYS A 45 12.07 -9.89 14.83
N MET A 46 12.19 -9.35 13.61
CA MET A 46 12.63 -10.13 12.45
C MET A 46 14.06 -10.65 12.62
N LYS A 47 14.96 -9.86 13.22
CA LYS A 47 16.33 -10.30 13.54
C LYS A 47 16.34 -11.38 14.62
N GLU A 48 15.51 -11.23 15.66
CA GLU A 48 15.39 -12.22 16.73
C GLU A 48 14.84 -13.56 16.22
N ASP A 49 13.79 -13.51 15.38
CA ASP A 49 13.18 -14.69 14.78
C ASP A 49 14.12 -15.38 13.78
N ALA A 50 14.89 -14.61 13.00
CA ALA A 50 15.94 -15.15 12.14
C ALA A 50 17.01 -15.89 12.96
N LYS A 51 17.47 -15.28 14.06
CA LYS A 51 18.46 -15.91 14.96
C LYS A 51 17.93 -17.19 15.61
N LYS A 52 16.65 -17.22 16.02
CA LYS A 52 15.98 -18.42 16.57
C LYS A 52 15.89 -19.54 15.54
N ASN A 53 15.70 -19.19 14.26
CA ASN A 53 15.67 -20.14 13.16
C ASN A 53 17.07 -20.52 12.64
N GLY A 54 18.14 -20.14 13.33
CA GLY A 54 19.52 -20.43 12.92
C GLY A 54 19.98 -19.69 11.66
N GLN A 55 19.24 -18.67 11.22
CA GLN A 55 19.58 -17.87 10.05
C GLN A 55 20.66 -16.86 10.42
N ARG A 56 21.60 -16.66 9.50
CA ARG A 56 22.65 -15.65 9.64
C ARG A 56 22.14 -14.33 9.07
N VAL A 57 22.25 -13.25 9.85
CA VAL A 57 21.81 -11.90 9.46
C VAL A 57 23.05 -11.05 9.17
N GLU A 58 23.10 -10.42 7.99
CA GLU A 58 24.14 -9.45 7.62
C GLU A 58 23.50 -8.14 7.18
N GLU A 59 24.06 -7.03 7.64
CA GLU A 59 23.59 -5.68 7.31
C GLU A 59 24.51 -5.08 6.25
N LYS A 60 23.96 -4.76 5.07
CA LYS A 60 24.70 -4.10 3.98
C LYS A 60 24.03 -2.77 3.64
N GLY A 61 24.55 -1.69 4.22
CA GLY A 61 23.97 -0.36 4.08
C GLY A 61 22.54 -0.33 4.63
N ASP A 62 21.57 0.00 3.78
CA ASP A 62 20.16 0.11 4.17
C ASP A 62 19.37 -1.21 4.03
N GLN A 63 20.05 -2.33 3.75
CA GLN A 63 19.41 -3.64 3.54
C GLN A 63 19.87 -4.66 4.59
N ILE A 64 18.92 -5.45 5.10
CA ILE A 64 19.20 -6.61 5.95
C ILE A 64 19.02 -7.86 5.10
N ILE A 65 20.08 -8.65 5.00
CA ILE A 65 20.12 -9.90 4.23
C ILE A 65 20.08 -11.06 5.23
N PHE A 66 19.18 -12.01 4.98
CA PHE A 66 19.03 -13.23 5.75
C PHE A 66 19.56 -14.42 4.93
N TYR A 67 20.59 -15.09 5.43
CA TYR A 67 21.13 -16.31 4.83
C TYR A 67 20.58 -17.52 5.59
N ASN A 68 20.10 -18.51 4.84
CA ASN A 68 19.70 -19.81 5.36
C ASN A 68 20.66 -20.83 4.76
N ASP A 69 21.51 -21.46 5.57
CA ASP A 69 22.56 -22.38 5.14
C ASP A 69 22.02 -23.81 4.89
N ASN A 70 20.79 -23.91 4.39
CA ASN A 70 20.06 -25.15 4.12
C ASN A 70 20.10 -25.50 2.63
#